data_AF-A0A0L8G6N7-F1
#
_entry.id   AF-A0A0L8G6N7-F1
#
_cell.length_a   1.000
_cell.length_b   1.000
_cell.length_c   1.000
_cell.angle_alpha   90.00
_cell.angle_beta   90.00
_cell.angle_gamma   90.00
#
_symmetry.space_group_name_H-M   'P 1'
#
loop_
_entity.id
_entity.type
_entity.pdbx_description
1 polymer ?
#
loop_
_entity_poly.entity_id
_entity_poly.type
_entity_poly.pdbx_seq_one_letter_code
_entity_poly.pdbx_strand_id
1 'polypeptide(L)'
;MEHNRAMLSWLTQKSNKNTVDQQLEEQLKKNMQYCFQVLKRVVAVIKSLSERGLAFKIHEEKWGSPNNGNFVGAIELIAEFDPFLHEHLEKCKNEKVNITYLSKSVYEELIQIMGKHVKDEVVNQINNLDIKYYSIIIDFTPDITLAGNCGSILL
;
A
#
# COMPACT_ATOMS: atom_id res chain seq x y z
N MET A 1 6.21 -46.35 -32.57
CA MET A 1 6.70 -45.21 -33.39
C MET A 1 5.92 -43.92 -33.12
N GLU A 2 4.58 -43.97 -33.04
CA GLU A 2 3.74 -42.77 -32.77
C GLU A 2 4.04 -42.04 -31.46
N HIS A 3 4.31 -42.76 -30.37
CA HIS A 3 4.62 -42.15 -29.06
C HIS A 3 5.91 -41.30 -29.10
N ASN A 4 6.96 -41.81 -29.75
CA ASN A 4 8.22 -41.06 -29.91
C ASN A 4 8.02 -39.81 -30.76
N ARG A 5 7.15 -39.88 -31.78
CA ARG A 5 6.82 -38.72 -32.61
C ARG A 5 6.05 -37.65 -31.83
N ALA A 6 5.07 -38.06 -31.02
CA ALA A 6 4.33 -37.14 -30.14
C ALA A 6 5.25 -36.50 -29.08
N MET A 7 6.15 -37.28 -28.49
CA MET A 7 7.10 -36.81 -27.48
C MET A 7 8.14 -35.84 -28.08
N LEU A 8 8.62 -36.10 -29.30
CA LEU A 8 9.48 -35.17 -30.04
C LEU A 8 8.74 -33.89 -30.43
N SER A 9 7.47 -33.99 -30.85
CA SER A 9 6.64 -32.83 -31.15
C SER A 9 6.46 -31.93 -29.92
N TRP A 10 6.18 -32.52 -28.74
CA TRP A 10 6.07 -31.79 -27.47
C TRP A 10 7.38 -31.13 -27.05
N LEU A 11 8.52 -31.83 -27.16
CA LEU A 11 9.84 -31.25 -26.86
C LEU A 11 10.17 -30.08 -27.81
N THR A 12 9.83 -30.21 -29.08
CA THR A 12 10.03 -29.15 -30.09
C THR A 12 9.13 -27.95 -29.82
N GLN A 13 7.88 -28.19 -29.41
CA GLN A 13 6.92 -27.14 -29.05
C GLN A 13 7.33 -26.42 -27.77
N LYS A 14 7.82 -27.14 -26.75
CA LYS A 14 8.39 -26.56 -25.52
C LYS A 14 9.66 -25.74 -25.76
N SER A 15 10.46 -26.11 -26.76
CA SER A 15 11.67 -25.38 -27.15
C SER A 15 11.37 -24.13 -28.00
N ASN A 16 10.24 -24.13 -28.72
CA ASN A 16 9.80 -22.98 -29.49
C ASN A 16 9.31 -21.84 -28.56
N LYS A 17 9.93 -20.68 -28.70
CA LYS A 17 9.71 -19.47 -27.88
C LYS A 17 8.34 -18.78 -28.08
N ASN A 18 7.40 -19.44 -28.78
CA ASN A 18 6.11 -18.88 -29.22
C ASN A 18 4.90 -19.64 -28.64
N THR A 19 5.08 -20.37 -27.55
CA THR A 19 3.99 -21.12 -26.91
C THR A 19 3.09 -20.19 -26.10
N VAL A 20 1.79 -20.47 -26.07
CA VAL A 20 0.78 -19.71 -25.30
C VAL A 20 1.19 -19.55 -23.83
N ASP A 21 1.82 -20.58 -23.26
CA ASP A 21 2.32 -20.56 -21.88
C ASP A 21 3.38 -19.46 -21.65
N GLN A 22 4.26 -19.23 -22.62
CA GLN A 22 5.30 -18.20 -22.50
C GLN A 22 4.71 -16.79 -22.67
N GLN A 23 3.74 -16.63 -23.58
CA GLN A 23 3.01 -15.36 -23.72
C GLN A 23 2.25 -15.02 -22.44
N LEU A 24 1.63 -16.02 -21.81
CA LEU A 24 0.96 -15.87 -20.51
C LEU A 24 1.97 -15.50 -19.41
N GLU A 25 3.13 -16.14 -19.37
CA GLU A 25 4.20 -15.82 -18.40
C GLU A 25 4.72 -14.38 -18.58
N GLU A 26 4.90 -13.93 -19.82
CA GLU A 26 5.30 -12.56 -20.14
C GLU A 26 4.23 -11.54 -19.72
N GLN A 27 2.94 -11.84 -19.94
CA GLN A 27 1.85 -10.99 -19.46
C GLN A 27 1.81 -10.93 -17.93
N LEU A 28 1.99 -12.06 -17.25
CA LEU A 28 2.05 -12.11 -15.79
C LEU A 28 3.21 -11.25 -15.25
N LYS A 29 4.39 -11.35 -15.85
CA LYS A 29 5.55 -10.51 -15.50
C LYS A 29 5.27 -9.03 -15.69
N LYS A 30 4.66 -8.64 -16.81
CA LYS A 30 4.27 -7.25 -17.08
C LYS A 30 3.27 -6.73 -16.04
N ASN A 31 2.26 -7.53 -15.70
CA ASN A 31 1.28 -7.17 -14.66
C ASN A 31 1.94 -7.04 -13.29
N MET A 32 2.83 -7.95 -12.93
CA MET A 32 3.58 -7.88 -11.67
C MET A 32 4.45 -6.62 -11.59
N GLN A 33 5.15 -6.28 -12.68
CA GLN A 33 5.93 -5.05 -12.77
C GLN A 33 5.04 -3.81 -12.64
N TYR A 34 3.90 -3.79 -13.33
CA TYR A 34 2.91 -2.72 -13.22
C TYR A 34 2.43 -2.52 -11.77
N CYS A 35 2.00 -3.59 -11.12
CA CYS A 35 1.57 -3.57 -9.72
C CYS A 35 2.68 -3.06 -8.79
N PHE A 36 3.92 -3.52 -9.00
CA PHE A 36 5.07 -3.08 -8.21
C PHE A 36 5.35 -1.58 -8.37
N GLN A 37 5.18 -1.03 -9.58
CA GLN A 37 5.35 0.40 -9.82
C GLN A 37 4.30 1.24 -9.09
N VAL A 38 3.04 0.80 -9.06
CA VAL A 38 1.99 1.47 -8.27
C VAL A 38 2.32 1.37 -6.78
N LEU A 39 2.62 0.17 -6.28
CA LEU A 39 2.92 -0.08 -4.87
C LEU A 39 4.11 0.75 -4.37
N LYS A 40 5.17 0.90 -5.18
CA LYS A 40 6.34 1.71 -4.84
C LYS A 40 5.97 3.16 -4.49
N ARG A 41 5.01 3.75 -5.22
CA ARG A 41 4.52 5.11 -4.99
C ARG A 41 3.66 5.19 -3.73
N VAL A 42 2.77 4.20 -3.55
CA VAL A 42 1.95 4.07 -2.34
C VAL A 42 2.82 4.01 -1.09
N VAL A 43 3.84 3.15 -1.08
CA VAL A 43 4.78 3.03 0.05
C VAL A 43 5.55 4.33 0.27
N ALA A 44 5.95 5.04 -0.79
CA ALA A 44 6.63 6.32 -0.67
C ALA A 44 5.74 7.39 0.00
N VAL A 45 4.45 7.45 -0.36
CA VAL A 45 3.48 8.34 0.29
C VAL A 45 3.28 7.96 1.75
N ILE A 46 3.05 6.67 2.04
CA ILE A 46 2.87 6.19 3.41
C ILE A 46 4.07 6.58 4.27
N LYS A 47 5.28 6.30 3.79
CA LYS A 47 6.53 6.66 4.46
C LYS A 47 6.63 8.17 4.71
N SER A 48 6.39 9.00 3.70
CA SER A 48 6.51 10.45 3.84
C SER A 48 5.48 11.05 4.81
N LEU A 49 4.27 10.49 4.90
CA LEU A 49 3.26 10.93 5.85
C LEU A 49 3.62 10.49 7.27
N SER A 50 4.05 9.24 7.44
CA SER A 50 4.52 8.68 8.73
C SER A 50 5.67 9.50 9.32
N GLU A 51 6.70 9.79 8.53
CA GLU A 51 7.89 10.53 8.99
C GLU A 51 7.57 11.94 9.48
N ARG A 52 6.47 12.53 9.00
CA ARG A 52 6.03 13.89 9.35
C ARG A 52 4.91 13.89 10.40
N GLY A 53 4.48 12.72 10.88
CA GLY A 53 3.35 12.60 11.81
C GLY A 53 2.02 13.07 11.21
N LEU A 54 1.88 13.05 9.87
CA LEU A 54 0.66 13.50 9.21
C LEU A 54 -0.38 12.38 9.22
N ALA A 55 -1.61 12.71 9.64
CA ALA A 55 -2.71 11.75 9.61
C ALA A 55 -2.99 11.32 8.15
N PHE A 56 -3.09 10.01 7.90
CA PHE A 56 -3.42 9.49 6.56
C PHE A 56 -4.85 9.85 6.13
N LYS A 57 -5.76 9.81 7.10
CA LYS A 57 -7.19 10.09 6.96
C LYS A 57 -7.54 11.30 7.82
N ILE A 58 -8.11 12.32 7.20
CA ILE A 58 -8.54 13.52 7.91
C ILE A 58 -10.07 13.55 7.97
N HIS A 59 -10.81 13.47 6.85
CA HIS A 59 -12.28 13.41 6.89
C HIS A 59 -12.92 12.61 5.75
N GLU A 60 -12.58 12.89 4.50
CA GLU A 60 -13.20 12.30 3.30
C GLU A 60 -12.16 11.58 2.43
N GLU A 61 -12.54 10.47 1.80
CA GLU A 61 -11.68 9.68 0.90
C GLU A 61 -12.24 9.70 -0.54
N LYS A 62 -12.69 10.87 -0.98
CA LYS A 62 -13.12 11.07 -2.37
C LYS A 62 -12.01 11.69 -3.19
N TRP A 63 -11.74 11.08 -4.35
CA TRP A 63 -10.88 11.65 -5.37
C TRP A 63 -11.45 12.98 -5.87
N GLY A 64 -10.58 13.98 -6.06
CA GLY A 64 -10.89 15.32 -6.54
C GLY A 64 -11.54 16.24 -5.50
N SER A 65 -11.73 15.80 -4.26
CA SER A 65 -12.23 16.66 -3.19
C SER A 65 -11.09 17.50 -2.60
N PRO A 66 -11.24 18.84 -2.46
CA PRO A 66 -10.23 19.68 -1.81
C PRO A 66 -10.06 19.35 -0.32
N ASN A 67 -11.00 18.61 0.27
CA ASN A 67 -10.99 18.18 1.67
C ASN A 67 -10.65 16.68 1.82
N ASN A 68 -10.03 16.07 0.81
CA ASN A 68 -9.64 14.67 0.89
C ASN A 68 -8.52 14.43 1.92
N GLY A 69 -8.42 13.19 2.41
CA GLY A 69 -7.35 12.81 3.32
C GLY A 69 -5.97 12.96 2.69
N ASN A 70 -4.95 13.23 3.53
CA ASN A 70 -3.57 13.48 3.08
C ASN A 70 -3.00 12.38 2.17
N PHE A 71 -3.41 11.12 2.37
CA PHE A 71 -2.97 10.03 1.51
C PHE A 71 -3.48 10.19 0.07
N VAL A 72 -4.79 10.43 -0.10
CA VAL A 72 -5.41 10.60 -1.42
C VAL A 72 -4.88 11.86 -2.09
N GLY A 73 -4.83 12.98 -1.36
CA GLY A 73 -4.29 14.23 -1.90
C GLY A 73 -2.83 14.14 -2.32
N ALA A 74 -1.99 13.41 -1.58
CA ALA A 74 -0.60 13.18 -1.98
C ALA A 74 -0.47 12.31 -3.24
N ILE A 75 -1.32 11.30 -3.40
CA ILE A 75 -1.35 10.47 -4.61
C ILE A 75 -1.79 11.29 -5.83
N GLU A 76 -2.80 12.14 -5.67
CA GLU A 76 -3.26 13.06 -6.72
C GLU A 76 -2.15 14.04 -7.13
N LEU A 77 -1.45 14.63 -6.15
CA LEU A 77 -0.34 15.52 -6.40
C LEU A 77 0.79 14.83 -7.18
N ILE A 78 1.15 13.60 -6.80
CA ILE A 78 2.18 12.85 -7.54
C ILE A 78 1.69 12.54 -8.96
N ALA A 79 0.42 12.21 -9.13
CA ALA A 79 -0.15 11.90 -10.44
C ALA A 79 -0.18 13.10 -11.39
N GLU A 80 -0.08 14.33 -10.90
CA GLU A 80 0.10 15.51 -11.75
C GLU A 80 1.44 15.50 -12.50
N PHE A 81 2.48 14.93 -11.88
CA PHE A 81 3.85 14.90 -12.42
C PHE A 81 4.29 13.51 -12.88
N ASP A 82 3.50 12.47 -12.62
CA ASP A 82 3.81 11.08 -12.95
C ASP A 82 2.79 10.52 -13.95
N PRO A 83 3.13 10.50 -15.26
CA PRO A 83 2.22 10.03 -16.30
C PRO A 83 1.74 8.60 -16.10
N PHE A 84 2.58 7.73 -15.50
CA PHE A 84 2.21 6.34 -15.23
C PHE A 84 1.11 6.26 -14.16
N LEU A 85 1.27 7.03 -13.08
CA LEU A 85 0.29 7.06 -12.01
C LEU A 85 -1.01 7.76 -12.46
N HIS A 86 -0.89 8.81 -13.28
CA HIS A 86 -2.03 9.47 -13.91
C HIS A 86 -2.88 8.49 -14.72
N GLU A 87 -2.24 7.74 -15.63
CA GLU A 87 -2.92 6.75 -16.45
C GLU A 87 -3.56 5.64 -15.59
N HIS A 88 -2.89 5.22 -14.51
CA HIS A 88 -3.47 4.28 -13.55
C HIS A 88 -4.75 4.85 -12.92
N LEU A 89 -4.73 6.10 -12.43
CA LEU A 89 -5.91 6.74 -11.83
C LEU A 89 -7.06 6.87 -12.81
N GLU A 90 -6.80 7.26 -14.07
CA GLU A 90 -7.84 7.36 -15.09
C GLU A 90 -8.44 5.99 -15.43
N LYS A 91 -7.63 4.93 -15.49
CA LYS A 91 -8.13 3.55 -15.62
C LYS A 91 -9.03 3.15 -14.44
N CYS A 92 -8.64 3.52 -13.22
CA CYS A 92 -9.43 3.23 -12.01
C CYS A 92 -10.78 3.95 -11.97
N LYS A 93 -10.88 5.13 -12.60
CA LYS A 93 -12.15 5.88 -12.71
C LYS A 93 -13.08 5.31 -13.78
N ASN A 94 -12.53 4.91 -14.92
CA ASN A 94 -13.30 4.50 -16.11
C ASN A 94 -13.66 3.02 -16.11
N GLU A 95 -12.83 2.16 -15.54
CA GLU A 95 -13.05 0.73 -15.45
C GLU A 95 -13.23 0.34 -13.98
N LYS A 96 -14.16 -0.58 -13.68
CA LYS A 96 -14.23 -1.28 -12.37
C LYS A 96 -13.01 -2.20 -12.24
N VAL A 97 -11.82 -1.64 -12.13
CA VAL A 97 -10.59 -2.39 -11.89
C VAL A 97 -10.72 -3.03 -10.51
N ASN A 98 -10.87 -4.35 -10.47
CA ASN A 98 -11.21 -5.12 -9.27
C ASN A 98 -10.16 -5.05 -8.15
N ILE A 99 -8.91 -4.68 -8.45
CA ILE A 99 -7.83 -4.61 -7.46
C ILE A 99 -7.00 -3.36 -7.72
N THR A 100 -7.35 -2.28 -7.04
CA THR A 100 -6.54 -1.07 -7.00
C THR A 100 -5.77 -1.06 -5.70
N TYR A 101 -4.44 -1.03 -5.77
CA TYR A 101 -3.58 -0.82 -4.59
C TYR A 101 -3.81 0.54 -3.89
N LEU A 102 -4.64 1.38 -4.52
CA LEU A 102 -5.13 2.66 -4.03
C LEU A 102 -6.50 2.57 -3.34
N SER A 103 -7.12 1.40 -3.33
CA SER A 103 -8.32 1.17 -2.54
C SER A 103 -8.01 1.30 -1.06
N LYS A 104 -8.99 1.83 -0.31
CA LYS A 104 -8.89 2.07 1.11
C LYS A 104 -8.36 0.87 1.90
N SER A 105 -8.99 -0.27 1.70
CA SER A 105 -8.64 -1.50 2.41
C SER A 105 -7.19 -1.91 2.20
N VAL A 106 -6.66 -1.75 0.98
CA VAL A 106 -5.31 -2.18 0.65
C VAL A 106 -4.26 -1.25 1.26
N TYR A 107 -4.40 0.07 1.14
CA TYR A 107 -3.40 0.96 1.73
C TYR A 107 -3.45 0.98 3.26
N GLU A 108 -4.64 0.80 3.87
CA GLU A 108 -4.76 0.65 5.32
C GLU A 108 -4.07 -0.63 5.81
N GLU A 109 -4.21 -1.75 5.10
CA GLU A 109 -3.48 -2.98 5.37
C GLU A 109 -1.96 -2.77 5.25
N LEU A 110 -1.50 -2.06 4.21
CA LEU A 110 -0.08 -1.71 4.05
C LEU A 110 0.44 -0.87 5.22
N ILE A 111 -0.32 0.12 5.68
CA ILE A 111 0.03 0.92 6.87
C ILE A 111 0.18 0.02 8.09
N GLN A 112 -0.75 -0.94 8.30
CA GLN A 112 -0.67 -1.87 9.42
C GLN A 112 0.56 -2.79 9.34
N ILE A 113 0.87 -3.33 8.16
CA ILE A 113 2.05 -4.18 7.94
C ILE A 113 3.34 -3.40 8.23
N MET A 114 3.45 -2.18 7.67
CA MET A 114 4.62 -1.32 7.89
C MET A 114 4.74 -0.91 9.36
N GLY A 115 3.63 -0.52 10.01
CA GLY A 115 3.60 -0.16 11.42
C GLY A 115 3.98 -1.33 12.33
N LYS A 116 3.52 -2.54 12.02
CA LYS A 116 3.92 -3.75 12.73
C LYS A 116 5.42 -3.99 12.61
N HIS A 117 5.98 -3.89 11.40
CA HIS A 117 7.42 -4.09 11.18
C HIS A 117 8.26 -3.08 11.97
N VAL A 118 7.89 -1.80 11.96
CA VAL A 118 8.57 -0.76 12.76
C VAL A 118 8.48 -1.08 14.26
N LYS A 119 7.31 -1.47 14.75
CA LYS A 119 7.12 -1.85 16.15
C LYS A 119 8.00 -3.05 16.53
N ASP A 120 7.99 -4.09 15.72
CA ASP A 120 8.76 -5.31 15.96
C ASP A 120 10.27 -5.00 15.96
N GLU A 121 10.74 -4.11 15.08
CA GLU A 121 12.12 -3.63 15.04
C GLU A 121 12.50 -2.85 16.32
N VAL A 122 11.63 -1.96 16.81
CA VAL A 122 11.85 -1.25 18.08
C VAL A 122 11.93 -2.23 19.26
N VAL A 123 11.05 -3.22 19.31
CA VAL A 123 11.06 -4.26 20.35
C VAL A 123 12.33 -5.10 20.28
N ASN A 124 12.76 -5.48 19.07
CA ASN A 124 14.00 -6.22 18.86
C ASN A 124 15.22 -5.41 19.32
N GLN A 125 15.26 -4.10 19.05
CA GLN A 125 16.35 -3.25 19.50
C GLN A 125 16.41 -3.17 21.03
N ILE A 126 15.26 -3.00 21.70
CA ILE A 126 15.19 -2.99 23.16
C ILE A 126 15.71 -4.30 23.75
N ASN A 127 15.28 -5.43 23.20
CA ASN A 127 15.64 -6.76 23.70
C ASN A 127 17.10 -7.13 23.40
N ASN A 128 17.61 -6.81 22.20
CA ASN A 128 18.95 -7.23 21.76
C ASN A 128 20.07 -6.31 22.24
N LEU A 129 19.80 -5.02 22.46
CA LEU A 129 20.79 -4.05 22.93
C LEU A 129 20.89 -3.99 24.47
N ASP A 130 20.17 -4.87 25.17
CA ASP A 130 20.15 -4.97 26.65
C ASP A 130 19.97 -3.59 27.31
N ILE A 131 19.03 -2.80 26.76
CA ILE A 131 18.87 -1.39 27.09
C ILE A 131 18.46 -1.27 28.56
N LYS A 132 19.38 -0.80 29.40
CA LYS A 132 19.21 -0.75 30.86
C LYS A 132 18.18 0.28 31.34
N TYR A 133 17.91 1.31 30.54
CA TYR A 133 17.01 2.41 30.91
C TYR A 133 16.20 2.89 29.70
N TYR A 134 14.89 3.00 29.89
CA TYR A 134 13.96 3.64 28.95
C TYR A 134 12.89 4.42 29.74
N SER A 135 12.31 5.44 29.11
CA SER A 135 11.22 6.23 29.69
C SER A 135 9.99 6.16 28.79
N ILE A 136 8.82 5.92 29.37
CA ILE A 136 7.54 5.96 28.66
C ILE A 136 6.84 7.26 29.07
N ILE A 137 6.53 8.11 28.09
CA ILE A 137 5.70 9.30 28.28
C ILE A 137 4.30 8.93 27.82
N ILE A 138 3.32 9.09 28.70
CA ILE A 138 1.91 8.83 28.42
C ILE A 138 1.20 10.18 28.34
N ASP A 139 0.66 10.50 27.17
CA ASP A 139 -0.16 11.70 26.97
C ASP A 139 -1.64 11.30 26.93
N PHE A 140 -2.47 11.96 27.74
CA PHE A 140 -3.92 11.76 27.78
C PHE A 140 -4.59 13.05 27.31
N THR A 141 -5.13 13.03 26.09
CA THR A 141 -6.03 14.08 25.60
C THR A 141 -7.48 13.68 25.87
N PRO A 142 -8.20 14.32 26.81
CA PRO A 142 -9.62 14.05 27.00
C PRO A 142 -10.40 14.47 25.74
N ASP A 143 -11.22 13.57 25.21
CA ASP A 143 -12.09 13.85 24.06
C ASP A 143 -13.25 14.76 24.51
N ILE A 144 -13.10 16.07 24.32
CA ILE A 144 -14.06 17.09 24.78
C ILE A 144 -15.29 17.22 23.87
N THR A 145 -15.51 16.30 22.93
CA THR A 145 -16.70 16.32 22.06
C THR A 145 -18.01 16.00 22.80
N LEU A 146 -17.96 15.55 24.06
CA LEU A 146 -19.11 15.48 24.97
C LEU A 146 -19.20 16.74 25.88
N ALA A 147 -19.43 17.90 25.27
CA ALA A 147 -19.86 19.09 26.01
C ALA A 147 -21.31 18.92 26.49
N GLY A 148 -21.46 18.30 27.66
CA GLY A 148 -22.75 18.11 28.33
C GLY A 148 -22.56 17.61 29.76
N ASN A 149 -22.30 18.56 30.66
CA ASN A 149 -22.16 18.44 32.12
C ASN A 149 -20.76 18.14 32.65
N CYS A 150 -19.99 19.21 32.90
CA CYS A 150 -18.97 19.23 33.93
C CYS A 150 -19.58 18.84 35.29
N GLY A 151 -19.44 17.59 35.70
CA GLY A 151 -19.44 17.21 37.10
C GLY A 151 -18.07 17.53 37.67
N SER A 152 -17.99 18.54 38.53
CA SER A 152 -16.82 18.85 39.34
C SER A 152 -16.47 17.64 40.20
N ILE A 153 -15.31 17.02 39.97
CA ILE A 153 -14.68 16.21 41.02
C ILE A 153 -13.83 17.18 41.83
N LEU A 154 -14.42 17.67 42.92
CA LEU A 154 -13.65 18.21 44.05
C LEU A 154 -12.88 17.03 44.66
N LEU A 155 -11.56 17.23 44.86
CA LEU A 155 -10.77 16.44 45.80
C LEU A 155 -11.38 16.53 47.21
#